data_AF-A0A259AZF3-F1
#
_entry.id   AF-A0A259AZF3-F1
#
_cell.length_a   1.000
_cell.length_b   1.000
_cell.length_c   1.000
_cell.angle_alpha   90.00
_cell.angle_beta   90.00
_cell.angle_gamma   90.00
#
_symmetry.space_group_name_H-M   'P 1'
#
loop_
_entity.id
_entity.type
_entity.pdbx_description
1 polymer ?
#
loop_
_entity_poly.entity_id
_entity_poly.type
_entity_poly.pdbx_seq_one_letter_code
_entity_poly.pdbx_strand_id
1 'polypeptide(L)'
;MVADPVLASSPAAWAELEGKARTACLAASGLAKARVEGAPVMFAAHVLVLVKGHWPQPHMKNQAATFACLYDNRAGTAEAQEWTGAAPK
;
A
#
# COMPACT_ATOMS: atom_id res chain seq x y z
N MET A 1 24.91 2.20 -33.04
CA MET A 1 23.79 2.17 -32.09
C MET A 1 24.40 2.35 -30.71
N VAL A 2 24.24 3.53 -30.11
CA VAL A 2 24.70 3.78 -28.73
C VAL A 2 23.62 3.19 -27.83
N ALA A 3 23.98 2.25 -26.97
CA ALA A 3 23.06 1.71 -25.97
C ALA A 3 22.78 2.83 -24.95
N ASP A 4 21.54 3.33 -24.93
CA ASP A 4 21.11 4.21 -23.86
C ASP A 4 21.31 3.48 -22.52
N PRO A 5 21.93 4.11 -21.52
CA PRO A 5 22.06 3.50 -20.21
C PRO A 5 20.65 3.17 -19.71
N VAL A 6 20.40 1.90 -19.39
CA VAL A 6 19.20 1.49 -18.67
C VAL A 6 19.31 2.13 -17.28
N LEU A 7 18.67 3.29 -17.11
CA LEU A 7 18.60 3.96 -15.83
C LEU A 7 17.67 3.15 -14.93
N ALA A 8 18.25 2.29 -14.09
CA ALA A 8 17.53 1.75 -12.95
C ALA A 8 17.09 2.92 -12.05
N SER A 9 15.87 2.85 -11.51
CA SER A 9 15.38 3.87 -10.58
C SER A 9 16.35 4.06 -9.40
N SER A 10 16.58 5.32 -9.02
CA SER A 10 17.44 5.66 -7.89
C SER A 10 16.80 5.23 -6.56
N PRO A 11 17.59 5.00 -5.50
CA PRO A 11 17.05 4.71 -4.17
C PRO A 11 16.05 5.76 -3.67
N ALA A 12 16.28 7.03 -4.00
CA ALA A 12 15.37 8.12 -3.66
C ALA A 12 14.02 7.98 -4.37
N ALA A 13 14.01 7.61 -5.65
CA ALA A 13 12.78 7.38 -6.40
C ALA A 13 11.96 6.20 -5.85
N TRP A 14 12.65 5.13 -5.39
CA TRP A 14 11.99 4.01 -4.72
C TRP A 14 11.35 4.43 -3.38
N ALA A 15 12.08 5.18 -2.55
CA ALA A 15 11.56 5.68 -1.28
C ALA A 15 10.36 6.62 -1.45
N GLU A 16 10.40 7.48 -2.47
CA GLU A 16 9.28 8.36 -2.82
C GLU A 16 8.03 7.56 -3.24
N LEU A 17 8.21 6.54 -4.07
CA LEU A 17 7.13 5.65 -4.50
C LEU A 17 6.52 4.89 -3.33
N GLU A 18 7.35 4.33 -2.44
CA GLU A 18 6.85 3.71 -1.20
C GLU A 18 6.05 4.70 -0.35
N GLY A 19 6.54 5.93 -0.17
CA GLY A 19 5.84 6.97 0.57
C GLY A 19 4.46 7.26 -0.01
N LYS A 20 4.36 7.46 -1.32
CA LYS A 20 3.10 7.68 -2.05
C LYS A 20 2.13 6.51 -1.86
N ALA A 21 2.61 5.29 -2.04
CA ALA A 21 1.79 4.08 -1.87
C ALA A 21 1.26 3.96 -0.44
N ARG A 22 2.10 4.17 0.58
CA ARG A 22 1.71 4.12 2.00
C ARG A 22 0.60 5.14 2.30
N THR A 23 0.78 6.39 1.89
CA THR A 23 -0.22 7.45 2.11
C THR A 23 -1.54 7.14 1.41
N ALA A 24 -1.50 6.75 0.14
CA ALA A 24 -2.69 6.43 -0.64
C ALA A 24 -3.44 5.23 -0.04
N CYS A 25 -2.71 4.20 0.38
CA CYS A 25 -3.32 2.99 0.95
C CYS A 25 -3.92 3.20 2.35
N LEU A 26 -3.30 4.02 3.19
CA LEU A 26 -3.90 4.41 4.47
C LEU A 26 -5.25 5.09 4.25
N ALA A 27 -5.31 6.01 3.29
CA ALA A 27 -6.55 6.70 2.93
C ALA A 27 -7.60 5.74 2.34
N ALA A 28 -7.20 4.90 1.37
CA ALA A 28 -8.08 3.95 0.70
C ALA A 28 -8.67 2.89 1.64
N SER A 29 -7.96 2.53 2.72
CA SER A 29 -8.45 1.53 3.69
C SER A 29 -9.71 1.99 4.45
N GLY A 30 -9.89 3.30 4.63
CA GLY A 30 -10.99 3.84 5.45
C GLY A 30 -10.97 3.43 6.92
N LEU A 31 -9.90 2.80 7.42
CA LEU A 31 -9.81 2.33 8.79
C LEU A 31 -9.45 3.47 9.76
N ALA A 32 -10.03 3.43 10.96
CA ALA A 32 -9.59 4.25 12.08
C ALA A 32 -8.28 3.72 12.67
N LYS A 33 -7.41 4.63 13.12
CA LYS A 33 -6.08 4.30 13.66
C LYS A 33 -5.27 3.40 12.71
N ALA A 34 -5.44 3.62 11.41
CA ALA A 34 -4.79 2.86 10.36
C ALA A 34 -3.28 3.04 10.42
N ARG A 35 -2.55 1.94 10.22
CA ARG A 35 -1.09 1.93 10.09
C ARG A 35 -0.69 0.90 9.05
N VAL A 36 0.46 1.15 8.42
CA VAL A 36 1.06 0.18 7.50
C VAL A 36 1.71 -0.94 8.30
N GLU A 37 1.47 -2.18 7.90
CA GLU A 37 2.09 -3.38 8.47
C GLU A 37 3.19 -3.87 7.51
N GLY A 38 4.40 -4.07 8.04
CA GLY A 38 5.53 -4.59 7.26
C GLY A 38 6.06 -3.66 6.17
N ALA A 39 6.86 -4.24 5.28
CA ALA A 39 7.41 -3.55 4.12
C ALA A 39 6.45 -3.69 2.92
N PRO A 40 6.22 -2.60 2.15
CA PRO A 40 5.50 -2.68 0.89
C PRO A 40 6.16 -3.65 -0.08
N VAL A 41 5.34 -4.38 -0.82
CA VAL A 41 5.80 -5.29 -1.87
C VAL A 41 5.63 -4.60 -3.22
N MET A 42 6.73 -4.34 -3.90
CA MET A 42 6.72 -3.65 -5.19
C MET A 42 6.79 -4.66 -6.33
N PHE A 43 5.91 -4.52 -7.33
CA PHE A 43 5.96 -5.36 -8.52
C PHE A 43 5.45 -4.61 -9.76
N ALA A 44 6.26 -4.61 -10.82
CA ALA A 44 5.98 -3.86 -12.04
C ALA A 44 5.62 -2.39 -11.74
N ALA A 45 4.41 -1.97 -12.06
CA ALA A 45 3.90 -0.61 -11.82
C ALA A 45 3.06 -0.48 -10.53
N HIS A 46 2.99 -1.53 -9.71
CA HIS A 46 2.15 -1.55 -8.52
C HIS A 46 2.96 -1.71 -7.24
N VAL A 47 2.37 -1.23 -6.15
CA VAL A 47 2.88 -1.40 -4.80
C VAL A 47 1.76 -1.96 -3.92
N LEU A 48 1.95 -3.15 -3.39
CA LEU A 48 1.07 -3.77 -2.41
C LEU A 48 1.47 -3.32 -1.00
N VAL A 49 0.52 -2.80 -0.25
CA VAL A 49 0.67 -2.34 1.13
C VAL A 49 -0.38 -3.04 1.99
N LEU A 50 0.05 -3.63 3.10
CA LEU A 50 -0.88 -4.10 4.11
C LEU A 50 -1.16 -2.97 5.11
N VAL A 51 -2.44 -2.72 5.36
CA VAL A 51 -2.89 -1.70 6.31
C VAL A 51 -3.70 -2.38 7.41
N LYS A 52 -3.37 -2.12 8.67
CA LYS A 52 -4.13 -2.60 9.82
C LYS A 52 -4.71 -1.43 10.59
N GLY A 53 -5.92 -1.60 11.08
CA GLY A 53 -6.64 -0.57 11.83
C GLY A 53 -7.91 -1.14 12.42
N HIS A 54 -8.87 -0.27 12.67
CA HIS A 54 -10.17 -0.63 13.22
C HIS A 54 -11.29 -0.09 12.34
N TRP A 55 -12.37 -0.86 12.21
CA TRP A 55 -13.57 -0.38 11.53
C TRP A 55 -14.17 0.84 12.26
N PRO A 56 -14.31 2.01 11.59
CA PRO A 56 -14.91 3.19 12.21
C PRO A 56 -16.44 3.09 12.36
N GLN A 57 -17.10 2.19 11.63
CA GLN A 57 -18.55 2.08 11.64
C GLN A 57 -19.05 1.59 13.01
N PRO A 58 -20.05 2.24 13.64
CA PRO A 58 -20.51 1.87 14.98
C PRO A 58 -20.96 0.41 15.13
N HIS A 59 -21.59 -0.15 14.09
CA HIS A 59 -22.07 -1.53 14.11
C HIS A 59 -20.93 -2.57 14.06
N MET A 60 -19.73 -2.19 13.62
CA MET A 60 -18.54 -3.04 13.61
C MET A 60 -17.80 -3.06 14.96
N LYS A 61 -18.30 -2.34 15.98
CA LYS A 61 -17.81 -2.37 17.36
C LYS A 61 -16.28 -2.19 17.50
N ASN A 62 -15.69 -1.33 16.68
CA ASN A 62 -14.24 -1.07 16.68
C ASN A 62 -13.39 -2.35 16.47
N GLN A 63 -13.93 -3.34 15.76
CA GLN A 63 -13.22 -4.56 15.43
C GLN A 63 -11.97 -4.26 14.59
N ALA A 64 -10.87 -4.94 14.91
CA ALA A 64 -9.64 -4.83 14.15
C ALA A 64 -9.80 -5.49 12.77
N ALA A 65 -9.23 -4.86 11.75
CA ALA A 65 -9.21 -5.39 10.39
C ALA A 65 -7.84 -5.13 9.74
N THR A 66 -7.53 -5.96 8.77
CA THR A 66 -6.36 -5.81 7.89
C THR A 66 -6.87 -5.69 6.47
N PHE A 67 -6.28 -4.78 5.70
CA PHE A 67 -6.61 -4.53 4.31
C PHE A 67 -5.37 -4.76 3.46
N ALA A 68 -5.55 -5.45 2.34
CA ALA A 68 -4.57 -5.48 1.26
C ALA A 68 -4.90 -4.35 0.30
N CYS A 69 -3.96 -3.42 0.16
CA CYS A 69 -4.11 -2.28 -0.71
C CYS A 69 -3.12 -2.32 -1.87
N LEU A 70 -3.63 -2.16 -3.09
CA LEU A 70 -2.84 -2.08 -4.30
C LEU A 70 -2.80 -0.62 -4.79
N TYR A 71 -1.62 -0.03 -4.82
CA TYR A 71 -1.36 1.28 -5.40
C TYR A 71 -0.83 1.12 -6.83
N ASP A 72 -1.49 1.75 -7.81
CA ASP A 72 -1.03 1.86 -9.20
C ASP A 72 -0.20 3.15 -9.36
N ASN A 73 1.10 3.00 -9.63
CA ASN A 73 2.02 4.12 -9.79
C ASN A 73 1.78 4.93 -11.08
N ARG A 74 1.18 4.32 -12.10
CA ARG A 74 0.88 5.02 -13.36
C ARG A 74 -0.35 5.90 -13.22
N ALA A 75 -1.38 5.39 -12.54
CA ALA A 75 -2.62 6.10 -12.32
C ALA A 75 -2.60 6.99 -11.06
N GLY A 76 -1.73 6.70 -10.10
CA GLY A 76 -1.70 7.37 -8.80
C GLY A 76 -2.89 7.01 -7.90
N THR A 77 -3.56 5.89 -8.17
CA THR A 77 -4.77 5.44 -7.47
C THR A 77 -4.47 4.25 -6.57
N ALA A 78 -5.23 4.11 -5.49
CA ALA A 78 -5.16 2.97 -4.58
C ALA A 78 -6.52 2.32 -4.40
N GLU A 79 -6.55 1.00 -4.43
CA GLU A 79 -7.73 0.20 -4.08
C GLU A 79 -7.39 -0.70 -2.90
N ALA A 80 -8.24 -0.71 -1.88
CA ALA A 80 -8.04 -1.49 -0.67
C ALA A 80 -9.21 -2.45 -0.46
N GLN A 81 -8.88 -3.72 -0.20
CA GLN A 81 -9.84 -4.79 0.07
C GLN A 81 -9.50 -5.45 1.40
N GLU A 82 -10.52 -5.91 2.13
CA GLU A 82 -10.29 -6.62 3.39
C GLU A 82 -9.46 -7.88 3.14
N TRP A 83 -8.41 -8.06 3.94
CA TRP A 83 -7.51 -9.20 3.89
C TRP A 83 -7.84 -10.17 5.02
N THR A 84 -8.45 -11.31 4.65
CA THR A 84 -8.79 -12.41 5.56
C THR A 84 -7.77 -13.53 5.57
N GLY A 85 -6.69 -13.41 4.78
CA GLY A 85 -5.60 -14.38 4.74
C GLY A 85 -4.70 -14.33 5.97
N ALA A 86 -3.79 -15.31 6.09
CA ALA A 86 -2.74 -15.24 7.11
C ALA A 86 -1.91 -13.95 6.90
N ALA A 87 -1.63 -13.23 7.98
CA ALA A 87 -0.68 -12.14 7.90
C ALA A 87 0.69 -12.71 7.46
N PRO A 88 1.39 -12.09 6.50
CA PRO A 88 2.76 -12.48 6.20
C PRO A 88 3.59 -12.38 7.50
N LYS A 89 4.34 -13.44 7.80
CA LYS A 89 5.21 -13.52 8.97
C LYS A 89 6.43 -12.62 8.83
#